data_AF-A0A424HZQ4-F1
#
_entry.id   AF-A0A424HZQ4-F1
#
_cell.length_a   1.000
_cell.length_b   1.000
_cell.length_c   1.000
_cell.angle_alpha   90.00
_cell.angle_beta   90.00
_cell.angle_gamma   90.00
#
_symmetry.space_group_name_H-M   'P 1'
#
loop_
_entity.id
_entity.type
_entity.pdbx_description
1 polymer ?
#
loop_
_entity_poly.entity_id
_entity_poly.type
_entity_poly.pdbx_seq_one_letter_code
_entity_poly.pdbx_strand_id
1 'polypeptide(L)' 'MADNRVARGIVLVPCLLLGGAFLATAVWGQGPASDNRLLAVAIGIGLLLAGGLSQLSADAEN' A
#
# COMPACT_ATOMS: atom_id res chain seq x y z
N MET A 1 -14.87 -10.69 -18.37
CA MET A 1 -13.52 -11.11 -17.93
C MET A 1 -13.69 -11.74 -16.56
N ALA A 2 -13.08 -12.89 -16.28
CA ALA A 2 -13.30 -13.58 -15.00
C ALA A 2 -12.71 -12.71 -13.88
N ASP A 3 -13.59 -12.17 -13.05
CA ASP A 3 -13.25 -11.36 -11.88
C ASP A 3 -12.50 -12.24 -10.87
N ASN A 4 -11.17 -12.25 -11.00
CA ASN A 4 -10.34 -13.21 -10.31
C ASN A 4 -9.94 -12.61 -8.97
N ARG A 5 -10.84 -12.72 -7.98
CA ARG A 5 -10.60 -12.29 -6.60
C ARG A 5 -9.24 -12.76 -6.06
N VAL A 6 -8.74 -13.90 -6.52
CA VAL A 6 -7.40 -14.42 -6.20
C VAL A 6 -6.29 -13.53 -6.76
N ALA A 7 -6.37 -13.13 -8.03
CA ALA A 7 -5.40 -12.23 -8.65
C ALA A 7 -5.38 -10.84 -7.95
N ARG A 8 -6.56 -10.32 -7.58
CA ARG A 8 -6.67 -9.10 -6.76
C ARG A 8 -6.02 -9.25 -5.39
N GLY A 9 -6.32 -10.35 -4.69
CA GLY A 9 -5.72 -10.63 -3.38
C GLY A 9 -4.19 -10.68 -3.42
N ILE A 10 -3.63 -11.28 -4.47
CA ILE A 10 -2.17 -11.38 -4.65
C ILE A 10 -1.50 -10.02 -4.81
N VAL A 11 -2.16 -9.04 -5.44
CA VAL A 11 -1.61 -7.67 -5.59
C VAL A 11 -1.86 -6.81 -4.34
N LEU A 12 -3.00 -7.02 -3.69
CA LEU A 12 -3.46 -6.21 -2.58
C LEU A 12 -2.70 -6.48 -1.28
N VAL A 13 -2.47 -7.75 -0.96
CA VAL A 13 -1.74 -8.19 0.24
C VAL A 13 -0.34 -7.57 0.34
N PRO A 14 0.53 -7.65 -0.68
CA PRO A 14 1.84 -7.04 -0.62
C PRO A 14 1.79 -5.51 -0.57
N CYS A 15 0.84 -4.86 -1.26
CA CYS A 15 0.70 -3.39 -1.18
C CYS A 15 0.33 -2.92 0.22
N LEU A 16 -0.59 -3.60 0.91
CA LEU A 16 -0.98 -3.27 2.28
C LEU A 16 0.15 -3.55 3.28
N LEU A 17 0.82 -4.69 3.15
CA LEU A 17 1.94 -5.05 4.03
C LEU A 17 3.11 -4.08 3.87
N LEU A 18 3.51 -3.76 2.64
CA LEU A 18 4.59 -2.81 2.37
C LEU A 18 4.18 -1.38 2.76
N GLY A 19 2.96 -0.95 2.44
CA GLY A 19 2.46 0.38 2.81
C GLY A 19 2.43 0.58 4.32
N GLY A 20 1.96 -0.43 5.07
CA GLY A 20 1.98 -0.44 6.53
C GLY A 20 3.40 -0.44 7.11
N ALA A 21 4.32 -1.19 6.51
CA ALA A 21 5.72 -1.20 6.92
C ALA A 21 6.38 0.18 6.75
N PHE A 22 6.19 0.83 5.59
CA PHE A 22 6.69 2.18 5.33
C PHE A 22 6.08 3.24 6.26
N LEU A 23 4.79 3.12 6.56
CA LEU A 23 4.12 4.01 7.52
C LEU A 23 4.62 3.77 8.96
N ALA A 24 4.85 2.51 9.35
CA ALA A 24 5.46 2.17 10.63
C ALA A 24 6.90 2.71 10.75
N THR A 25 7.68 2.67 9.65
CA THR A 25 8.99 3.33 9.57
C THR A 25 8.86 4.85 9.75
N ALA A 26 7.80 5.47 9.25
CA ALA A 26 7.56 6.89 9.50
C ALA A 26 7.14 7.21 10.95
N VAL A 27 6.38 6.33 11.62
CA VAL A 27 5.91 6.56 13.00
C VAL A 27 7.02 6.29 14.02
N TRP A 28 7.71 5.16 13.89
CA TRP A 28 8.68 4.66 14.88
C TRP A 28 10.13 4.61 14.37
N GLY A 29 10.41 4.95 13.12
CA GLY A 29 11.77 4.94 12.58
C GLY A 29 12.63 6.01 13.25
N GLN A 30 13.50 5.58 14.16
CA GLN A 30 14.57 6.39 14.74
C GLN A 30 15.92 5.91 14.19
N GLY A 31 16.76 6.85 13.72
CA GLY A 31 18.05 6.57 13.08
C GLY A 31 18.16 7.21 11.69
N PRO A 32 19.06 6.74 10.79
CA PRO A 32 19.29 7.34 9.46
C PRO A 32 18.06 7.40 8.53
N ALA A 33 16.94 6.78 8.92
CA ALA A 33 15.65 6.91 8.26
C ALA A 33 14.91 8.23 8.59
N SER A 34 15.38 9.04 9.54
CA SER A 34 14.73 10.31 9.93
C SER A 34 14.73 11.34 8.80
N ASP A 35 15.82 11.41 8.02
CA ASP A 35 15.91 12.29 6.84
C ASP A 35 14.95 11.85 5.72
N ASN A 36 14.66 10.54 5.67
CA ASN A 36 13.80 9.95 4.65
C ASN A 36 12.36 9.73 5.14
N ARG A 37 12.00 10.32 6.29
CA ARG A 37 10.68 10.14 6.91
C ARG A 37 9.55 10.59 5.98
N LEU A 38 9.72 11.72 5.30
CA LEU A 38 8.74 12.22 4.32
C LEU A 38 8.57 11.24 3.15
N LEU A 39 9.67 10.68 2.66
CA LEU A 39 9.66 9.69 1.59
C LEU A 39 8.94 8.41 2.03
N ALA A 40 9.18 7.97 3.27
CA ALA A 40 8.53 6.79 3.83
C ALA A 40 7.02 6.99 4.00
N VAL A 41 6.57 8.17 4.45
CA VAL A 41 5.15 8.52 4.50
C VAL A 41 4.54 8.53 3.09
N ALA A 42 5.20 9.17 2.12
CA ALA A 42 4.69 9.28 0.76
C ALA A 42 4.53 7.90 0.09
N ILE A 43 5.54 7.03 0.23
CA ILE A 43 5.48 5.66 -0.30
C ILE A 43 4.43 4.83 0.45
N GLY A 44 4.38 4.91 1.78
CA GLY A 44 3.41 4.19 2.60
C GLY A 44 1.96 4.51 2.23
N ILE A 45 1.64 5.80 2.12
CA ILE A 45 0.31 6.28 1.70
C ILE A 45 0.03 5.87 0.24
N GLY A 46 1.01 6.03 -0.67
CA GLY A 46 0.85 5.66 -2.08
C GLY A 46 0.52 4.18 -2.27
N LEU A 47 1.18 3.29 -1.54
CA LEU A 47 0.91 1.85 -1.59
C LEU A 47 -0.45 1.48 -0.99
N LEU A 48 -0.86 2.13 0.10
CA LEU A 48 -2.19 1.93 0.69
C LEU A 48 -3.31 2.41 -0.26
N LEU A 49 -3.13 3.58 -0.88
CA LEU A 49 -4.07 4.12 -1.87
C LEU A 49 -4.13 3.23 -3.13
N ALA A 50 -2.98 2.77 -3.63
CA ALA A 50 -2.93 1.85 -4.76
C ALA A 50 -3.66 0.53 -4.46
N GLY A 51 -3.44 -0.06 -3.28
CA GLY A 51 -4.18 -1.24 -2.82
C GLY A 51 -5.68 -1.00 -2.70
N GLY A 52 -6.10 0.14 -2.14
CA GLY A 52 -7.51 0.53 -2.03
C GLY A 52 -8.17 0.80 -3.38
N LEU A 53 -7.48 1.50 -4.29
CA LEU A 53 -7.95 1.74 -5.66
C LEU A 53 -8.03 0.46 -6.49
N SER A 54 -7.17 -0.53 -6.21
CA SER A 54 -7.27 -1.88 -6.79
C SER A 54 -8.56 -2.60 -6.37
N GLN A 55 -9.14 -2.24 -5.21
CA GLN A 55 -10.46 -2.73 -4.80
C GLN A 55 -11.60 -1.97 -5.46
N LEU A 56 -11.50 -0.63 -5.47
CA LEU A 56 -12.54 0.27 -6.00
C LEU A 56 -12.68 0.14 -7.52
N SER A 57 -11.57 0.08 -8.24
CA SER A 57 -11.60 -0.08 -9.70
C SER A 57 -12.33 -1.36 -10.08
N ALA A 58 -12.18 -2.40 -9.28
CA ALA A 58 -12.78 -3.70 -9.51
C ALA A 58 -14.22 -3.84 -8.96
N ASP A 59 -14.67 -2.93 -8.08
CA ASP A 59 -16.08 -2.82 -7.68
C ASP A 59 -16.89 -2.06 -8.74
N ALA A 60 -16.27 -1.09 -9.41
CA ALA A 60 -16.88 -0.30 -10.49
C ALA A 60 -17.08 -1.09 -11.80
N GLU A 61 -16.50 -2.29 -11.94
CA GLU A 61 -16.63 -3.17 -13.12
C GLU A 61 -17.78 -4.19 -13.00
N ASN A 62 -18.50 -4.20 -11.87
CA ASN A 62 -19.60 -5.12 -11.54
C ASN A 62 -20.96 -4.39 -11.52
#